data_AF-A0A5J4YSV0-F1
#
_entry.id   AF-A0A5J4YSV0-F1
#
_cell.length_a   1.000
_cell.length_b   1.000
_cell.length_c   1.000
_cell.angle_alpha   90.00
_cell.angle_beta   90.00
_cell.angle_gamma   90.00
#
_symmetry.space_group_name_H-M   'P 1'
#
loop_
_entity.id
_entity.type
_entity.pdbx_description
1 polymer ?
#
loop_
_entity_poly.entity_id
_entity_poly.type
_entity_poly.pdbx_seq_one_letter_code
_entity_poly.pdbx_strand_id
1 'polypeptide(L)'
;MSTAQALSADEIENLVKANRISPYGLKIATQLVMWISSIIVFGSTSNSADESNVCTSACAYAIISGLVSFIYLSILLLLNLLTELSRLSRRGFFTYHFEAYLMYFLILWWTPAIANIAQVNTPVPSSGIVFGWVCFFASMYGSFEAYHTYVDDLYLRTKLEAEREQEQSLYARELDEADYAGEAV
;
A
#
# COMPACT_ATOMS: atom_id res chain seq x y z
N MET A 1 32.61 38.38 -3.17
CA MET A 1 32.64 37.36 -2.10
C MET A 1 31.20 37.03 -1.75
N SER A 2 30.76 35.82 -2.07
CA SER A 2 29.39 35.34 -1.78
C SER A 2 29.38 34.73 -0.39
N THR A 3 28.59 35.29 0.52
CA THR A 3 28.33 34.72 1.85
C THR A 3 27.31 33.61 1.70
N ALA A 4 27.74 32.36 1.88
CA ALA A 4 26.83 31.23 2.02
C ALA A 4 25.97 31.45 3.28
N GLN A 5 24.67 31.70 3.09
CA GLN A 5 23.71 31.68 4.20
C GLN A 5 23.53 30.23 4.66
N ALA A 6 23.79 29.97 5.95
CA ALA A 6 23.52 28.68 6.55
C ALA A 6 22.00 28.45 6.58
N LEU A 7 21.54 27.37 5.95
CA LEU A 7 20.14 26.94 6.00
C LEU A 7 19.71 26.68 7.45
N SER A 8 18.50 27.13 7.79
CA SER A 8 17.91 26.91 9.10
C SER A 8 17.61 25.42 9.32
N ALA A 9 17.60 24.97 10.58
CA ALA A 9 17.28 23.57 10.92
C ALA A 9 15.89 23.16 10.40
N ASP A 10 14.92 24.09 10.39
CA ASP A 10 13.57 23.87 9.86
C ASP A 10 13.57 23.68 8.34
N GLU A 11 14.41 24.40 7.59
CA GLU A 11 14.55 24.18 6.15
C GLU A 11 15.23 22.85 5.84
N ILE A 12 16.23 22.44 6.63
CA ILE A 12 16.85 21.11 6.48
C ILE A 12 15.82 20.01 6.78
N GLU A 13 15.00 20.17 7.83
CA GLU A 13 13.93 19.22 8.14
C GLU A 13 12.88 19.16 7.02
N ASN A 14 12.49 20.31 6.48
CA ASN A 14 11.56 20.39 5.36
C ASN A 14 12.13 19.79 4.07
N LEU A 15 13.43 19.96 3.79
CA LEU A 15 14.11 19.33 2.65
C LEU A 15 14.26 17.82 2.83
N VAL A 16 14.56 17.36 4.04
CA VAL A 16 14.61 15.92 4.37
C VAL A 16 13.23 15.29 4.30
N LYS A 17 12.17 16.00 4.71
CA LYS A 17 10.77 15.57 4.53
C LYS A 17 10.36 15.58 3.06
N ALA A 18 10.77 16.58 2.29
CA ALA A 18 10.46 16.69 0.86
C ALA A 18 11.13 15.60 0.01
N ASN A 19 12.25 15.03 0.46
CA ASN A 19 12.97 13.97 -0.26
C ASN A 19 12.57 12.55 0.15
N ARG A 20 11.57 12.37 1.03
CA ARG A 20 11.06 11.04 1.39
C ARG A 20 9.88 10.69 0.49
N ILE A 21 9.95 9.52 -0.14
CA ILE A 21 8.81 8.94 -0.86
C ILE A 21 7.65 8.85 0.13
N SER A 22 6.46 9.31 -0.28
CA SER A 22 5.28 9.24 0.57
C SER A 22 4.99 7.77 0.95
N PRO A 23 4.41 7.50 2.14
CA PRO A 23 4.02 6.15 2.54
C PRO A 23 3.14 5.47 1.48
N TYR A 24 2.26 6.25 0.83
CA TYR A 24 1.48 5.80 -0.31
C TYR A 24 2.34 5.35 -1.50
N GLY A 25 3.35 6.14 -1.88
CA GLY A 25 4.27 5.80 -2.96
C GLY A 25 5.07 4.53 -2.66
N LEU A 26 5.54 4.37 -1.41
CA LEU A 26 6.20 3.15 -0.96
C LEU A 26 5.27 1.95 -1.03
N LYS A 27 4.02 2.08 -0.56
CA LYS A 27 3.00 1.04 -0.69
C LYS A 27 2.80 0.61 -2.15
N ILE A 28 2.62 1.54 -3.09
CA ILE A 28 2.47 1.20 -4.52
C ILE A 28 3.73 0.52 -5.08
N ALA A 29 4.92 1.01 -4.71
CA ALA A 29 6.18 0.40 -5.11
C ALA A 29 6.29 -1.06 -4.62
N THR A 30 5.90 -1.34 -3.38
CA THR A 30 5.88 -2.72 -2.86
C THR A 30 4.87 -3.61 -3.59
N GLN A 31 3.69 -3.10 -3.92
CA GLN A 31 2.69 -3.83 -4.73
C GLN A 31 3.25 -4.17 -6.12
N LEU A 32 3.98 -3.24 -6.76
CA LEU A 32 4.65 -3.49 -8.04
C LEU A 32 5.76 -4.54 -7.93
N VAL A 33 6.59 -4.48 -6.87
CA VAL A 33 7.63 -5.47 -6.63
C VAL A 33 7.03 -6.86 -6.45
N MET A 34 5.96 -6.99 -5.66
CA MET A 34 5.24 -8.26 -5.51
C MET A 34 4.60 -8.72 -6.82
N TRP A 35 4.08 -7.80 -7.64
CA TRP A 35 3.46 -8.11 -8.92
C TRP A 35 4.48 -8.71 -9.89
N ILE A 36 5.65 -8.08 -10.03
CA ILE A 36 6.78 -8.58 -10.85
C ILE A 36 7.30 -9.91 -10.29
N SER A 37 7.46 -10.00 -8.97
CA SER A 37 7.98 -11.22 -8.35
C SER A 37 7.00 -12.40 -8.52
N SER A 38 5.70 -12.15 -8.45
CA SER A 38 4.65 -13.16 -8.65
C SER A 38 4.67 -13.76 -10.06
N ILE A 39 4.84 -12.93 -11.10
CA ILE A 39 4.93 -13.42 -12.48
C ILE A 39 6.23 -14.21 -12.72
N ILE A 40 7.34 -13.83 -12.06
CA ILE A 40 8.60 -14.57 -12.13
C ILE A 40 8.45 -15.95 -11.45
N VAL A 41 7.84 -16.02 -10.26
CA VAL A 41 7.58 -17.29 -9.57
C VAL A 41 6.69 -18.20 -10.42
N PHE A 42 5.60 -17.66 -10.97
CA PHE A 42 4.70 -18.39 -11.86
C PHE A 42 5.44 -18.91 -13.10
N GLY A 43 6.13 -18.04 -13.83
CA GLY A 43 6.81 -18.40 -15.07
C GLY A 43 7.95 -19.40 -14.87
N SER A 44 8.81 -19.14 -13.87
CA SER A 44 9.95 -20.02 -13.58
C SER A 44 9.52 -21.41 -13.11
N THR A 45 8.52 -21.49 -12.23
CA THR A 45 8.02 -22.79 -11.73
C THR A 45 7.28 -23.56 -12.83
N SER A 46 6.50 -22.86 -13.66
CA SER A 46 5.78 -23.50 -14.78
C SER A 46 6.75 -24.06 -15.82
N ASN A 47 7.81 -23.33 -16.17
CA ASN A 47 8.85 -23.81 -17.08
C ASN A 47 9.58 -25.03 -16.52
N SER A 48 9.94 -25.00 -15.23
CA SER A 48 10.59 -26.14 -14.58
C SER A 48 9.70 -27.38 -14.51
N ALA A 49 8.39 -27.21 -14.32
CA ALA A 49 7.42 -28.30 -14.32
C ALA A 49 7.28 -28.95 -15.70
N ASP A 50 7.28 -28.14 -16.76
CA ASP A 50 7.24 -28.60 -18.15
C ASP A 50 8.51 -29.38 -18.53
N GLU A 51 9.69 -28.82 -18.25
CA GLU A 51 10.98 -29.48 -18.54
C GLU A 51 11.14 -30.81 -17.77
N SER A 52 10.69 -30.84 -16.52
CA SER A 52 10.86 -32.02 -15.65
C SER A 52 9.77 -33.08 -15.85
N ASN A 53 8.67 -32.77 -16.55
CA ASN A 53 7.46 -33.60 -16.69
C ASN A 53 6.88 -34.14 -15.36
N VAL A 54 7.24 -33.51 -14.23
CA VAL A 54 6.85 -33.91 -12.88
C VAL A 54 6.60 -32.63 -12.09
N CYS A 55 5.40 -32.51 -11.52
CA CYS A 55 5.07 -31.42 -10.61
C CYS A 55 4.46 -32.01 -9.34
N THR A 56 5.18 -31.87 -8.23
CA THR A 56 4.67 -32.24 -6.90
C THR A 56 3.58 -31.26 -6.46
N SER A 57 2.86 -31.59 -5.38
CA SER A 57 1.89 -30.67 -4.78
C SER A 57 2.51 -29.31 -4.40
N ALA A 58 3.77 -29.30 -3.96
CA ALA A 58 4.52 -28.08 -3.66
C ALA A 58 4.78 -27.22 -4.91
N CYS A 59 5.16 -27.86 -6.02
CA CYS A 59 5.31 -27.20 -7.33
C CYS A 59 3.97 -26.60 -7.80
N ALA A 60 2.89 -27.39 -7.75
CA ALA A 60 1.56 -26.95 -8.17
C ALA A 60 1.08 -25.76 -7.32
N TYR A 61 1.32 -25.82 -6.01
CA TYR A 61 0.98 -24.73 -5.11
C TYR A 61 1.77 -23.45 -5.41
N ALA A 62 3.07 -23.54 -5.69
CA ALA A 62 3.88 -22.38 -6.07
C ALA A 62 3.38 -21.72 -7.37
N ILE A 63 3.00 -22.51 -8.38
CA ILE A 63 2.40 -22.01 -9.64
C ILE A 63 1.09 -21.27 -9.33
N ILE A 64 0.18 -21.90 -8.57
CA ILE A 64 -1.10 -21.33 -8.19
C ILE A 64 -0.91 -20.04 -7.38
N SER A 65 -0.01 -20.05 -6.38
CA SER A 65 0.28 -18.89 -5.54
C SER A 65 0.81 -17.72 -6.36
N GLY A 66 1.73 -17.96 -7.30
CA GLY A 66 2.24 -16.93 -8.21
C GLY A 66 1.13 -16.36 -9.11
N LEU A 67 0.35 -17.22 -9.76
CA LEU A 67 -0.74 -16.79 -10.67
C LEU A 67 -1.84 -16.03 -9.93
N VAL A 68 -2.32 -16.55 -8.81
CA VAL A 68 -3.37 -15.91 -8.00
C VAL A 68 -2.89 -14.56 -7.47
N SER A 69 -1.65 -14.48 -6.97
CA SER A 69 -1.08 -13.22 -6.48
C SER A 69 -0.93 -12.19 -7.60
N PHE A 70 -0.51 -12.62 -8.79
CA PHE A 70 -0.41 -11.75 -9.96
C PHE A 70 -1.77 -11.15 -10.34
N ILE A 71 -2.82 -11.98 -10.44
CA ILE A 71 -4.17 -11.52 -10.75
C ILE A 71 -4.69 -10.60 -9.65
N TYR A 72 -4.53 -11.01 -8.39
CA TYR A 72 -4.95 -10.24 -7.22
C TYR A 72 -4.29 -8.86 -7.16
N LEU A 73 -2.98 -8.80 -7.37
CA LEU A 73 -2.22 -7.54 -7.39
C LEU A 73 -2.55 -6.69 -8.61
N SER A 74 -2.84 -7.30 -9.76
CA SER A 74 -3.31 -6.55 -10.95
C SER A 74 -4.61 -5.82 -10.65
N ILE A 75 -5.55 -6.47 -9.94
CA ILE A 75 -6.80 -5.85 -9.50
C ILE A 75 -6.53 -4.74 -8.49
N LEU A 76 -5.69 -4.99 -7.48
CA LEU A 76 -5.34 -3.96 -6.48
C LEU A 76 -4.68 -2.73 -7.11
N LEU A 77 -3.70 -2.93 -7.99
CA LEU A 77 -3.02 -1.84 -8.71
C LEU A 77 -3.98 -1.09 -9.61
N LEU A 78 -4.88 -1.79 -10.31
CA LEU A 78 -5.93 -1.16 -11.13
C LEU A 78 -6.87 -0.31 -10.28
N LEU A 79 -7.32 -0.80 -9.11
CA LEU A 79 -8.17 -0.04 -8.20
C LEU A 79 -7.46 1.20 -7.65
N ASN A 80 -6.18 1.09 -7.29
CA ASN A 80 -5.36 2.24 -6.91
C ASN A 80 -5.28 3.26 -8.06
N LEU A 81 -4.96 2.81 -9.28
CA LEU A 81 -4.89 3.67 -10.47
C LEU A 81 -6.21 4.37 -10.76
N LEU A 82 -7.34 3.65 -10.76
CA LEU A 82 -8.66 4.23 -10.99
C LEU A 82 -9.03 5.25 -9.91
N THR A 83 -8.54 5.07 -8.70
CA THR A 83 -8.77 6.02 -7.61
C THR A 83 -7.93 7.29 -7.78
N GLU A 84 -6.67 7.18 -8.20
CA GLU A 84 -5.83 8.34 -8.54
C GLU A 84 -6.40 9.13 -9.73
N LEU A 85 -6.94 8.42 -10.72
CA LEU A 85 -7.62 9.05 -11.87
C LEU A 85 -8.99 9.64 -11.52
N SER A 86 -9.38 9.67 -10.23
CA SER A 86 -10.67 10.16 -9.74
C SER A 86 -11.89 9.47 -10.38
N ARG A 87 -11.70 8.25 -10.92
CA ARG A 87 -12.77 7.41 -11.48
C ARG A 87 -13.49 6.60 -10.40
N LEU A 88 -12.80 6.35 -9.29
CA LEU A 88 -13.34 5.73 -8.09
C LEU A 88 -13.07 6.62 -6.87
N SER A 89 -13.98 6.58 -5.89
CA SER A 89 -13.82 7.32 -4.64
C SER A 89 -13.26 6.43 -3.54
N ARG A 90 -12.27 6.92 -2.78
CA ARG A 90 -11.76 6.30 -1.54
C ARG A 90 -12.80 6.20 -0.42
N ARG A 91 -14.00 6.79 -0.61
CA ARG A 91 -15.14 6.70 0.32
C ARG A 91 -16.13 5.59 -0.06
N GLY A 92 -15.96 4.97 -1.23
CA GLY A 92 -16.83 3.90 -1.71
C GLY A 92 -16.34 2.51 -1.29
N PHE A 93 -16.45 1.56 -2.21
CA PHE A 93 -16.05 0.16 -1.98
C PHE A 93 -14.55 -0.01 -1.66
N PHE A 94 -13.68 0.81 -2.25
CA PHE A 94 -12.23 0.70 -2.09
C PHE A 94 -11.68 1.77 -1.15
N THR A 95 -11.69 1.47 0.15
CA THR A 95 -11.14 2.33 1.20
C THR A 95 -9.70 1.94 1.54
N TYR A 96 -8.93 2.84 2.16
CA TYR A 96 -7.58 2.52 2.66
C TYR A 96 -7.59 1.40 3.70
N HIS A 97 -8.65 1.33 4.51
CA HIS A 97 -8.84 0.27 5.50
C HIS A 97 -8.99 -1.10 4.83
N PHE A 98 -9.84 -1.17 3.80
CA PHE A 98 -10.05 -2.40 3.04
C PHE A 98 -8.77 -2.82 2.31
N GLU A 99 -8.06 -1.86 1.70
CA GLU A 99 -6.78 -2.11 1.05
C GLU A 99 -5.74 -2.70 2.02
N ALA A 100 -5.65 -2.18 3.26
CA ALA A 100 -4.74 -2.72 4.27
C ALA A 100 -5.05 -4.19 4.60
N TYR A 101 -6.32 -4.58 4.76
CA TYR A 101 -6.68 -5.98 4.96
C TYR A 101 -6.35 -6.88 3.77
N LEU A 102 -6.53 -6.37 2.54
CA LEU A 102 -6.14 -7.10 1.33
C LEU A 102 -4.62 -7.36 1.30
N MET A 103 -3.81 -6.42 1.78
CA MET A 103 -2.36 -6.61 1.93
C MET A 103 -2.02 -7.66 3.00
N TYR A 104 -2.69 -7.64 4.16
CA TYR A 104 -2.51 -8.69 5.19
C TYR A 104 -2.89 -10.09 4.69
N PHE A 105 -3.91 -10.20 3.85
CA PHE A 105 -4.29 -11.46 3.22
C PHE A 105 -3.13 -12.04 2.38
N LEU A 106 -2.35 -11.20 1.69
CA LEU A 106 -1.18 -11.67 0.94
C LEU A 106 -0.10 -12.28 1.82
N ILE A 107 0.10 -11.79 3.04
CA ILE A 107 1.04 -12.41 4.00
C ILE A 107 0.57 -13.84 4.33
N LEU A 108 -0.71 -13.98 4.68
CA LEU A 108 -1.30 -15.28 4.99
C LEU A 108 -1.28 -16.22 3.79
N TRP A 109 -1.47 -15.69 2.59
CA TRP A 109 -1.43 -16.44 1.33
C TRP A 109 -0.02 -16.94 0.97
N TRP A 110 1.00 -16.10 1.15
CA TRP A 110 2.38 -16.45 0.83
C TRP A 110 3.06 -17.31 1.90
N THR A 111 2.60 -17.27 3.15
CA THR A 111 3.15 -18.09 4.25
C THR A 111 3.22 -19.60 3.91
N PRO A 112 2.11 -20.28 3.55
CA PRO A 112 2.17 -21.69 3.13
C PRO A 112 2.96 -21.90 1.83
N ALA A 113 3.00 -20.91 0.94
CA ALA A 113 3.75 -21.03 -0.32
C ALA A 113 5.25 -21.14 -0.04
N ILE A 114 5.77 -20.26 0.81
CA ILE A 114 7.17 -20.30 1.24
C ILE A 114 7.49 -21.55 2.05
N ALA A 115 6.59 -21.99 2.93
CA ALA A 115 6.78 -23.24 3.66
C ALA A 115 6.94 -24.47 2.73
N ASN A 116 6.24 -24.48 1.58
CA ASN A 116 6.36 -25.54 0.59
C ASN A 116 7.61 -25.39 -0.30
N ILE A 117 7.92 -24.15 -0.73
CA ILE A 117 9.06 -23.85 -1.60
C ILE A 117 10.40 -24.04 -0.86
N ALA A 118 10.44 -23.83 0.46
CA ALA A 118 11.64 -23.95 1.28
C ALA A 118 12.05 -25.42 1.59
N GLN A 119 11.28 -26.42 1.16
CA GLN A 119 11.63 -27.81 1.39
C GLN A 119 12.80 -28.24 0.49
N VAL A 120 13.70 -29.06 1.03
CA VAL A 120 14.99 -29.44 0.41
C VAL A 120 14.83 -30.14 -0.95
N ASN A 121 13.69 -30.80 -1.19
CA ASN A 121 13.45 -31.63 -2.38
C ASN A 121 12.33 -31.09 -3.28
N THR A 122 11.99 -29.81 -3.17
CA THR A 122 10.96 -29.22 -4.02
C THR A 122 11.56 -28.91 -5.40
N PRO A 123 10.97 -29.40 -6.52
CA PRO A 123 11.45 -29.13 -7.88
C PRO A 123 11.04 -27.71 -8.31
N VAL A 124 11.53 -26.70 -7.60
CA VAL A 124 11.34 -25.28 -7.91
C VAL A 124 12.72 -24.67 -8.20
N PRO A 125 12.88 -23.95 -9.31
CA PRO A 125 14.16 -23.34 -9.65
C PRO A 125 14.55 -22.28 -8.62
N SER A 126 15.85 -22.02 -8.47
CA SER A 126 16.37 -21.06 -7.48
C SER A 126 15.78 -19.66 -7.64
N SER A 127 15.44 -19.25 -8.86
CA SER A 127 14.71 -18.00 -9.13
C SER A 127 13.33 -17.99 -8.48
N GLY A 128 12.54 -19.06 -8.62
CA GLY A 128 11.24 -19.20 -7.95
C GLY A 128 11.35 -19.14 -6.43
N ILE A 129 12.40 -19.72 -5.84
CA ILE A 129 12.67 -19.66 -4.40
C ILE A 129 12.96 -18.21 -3.96
N VAL A 130 13.91 -17.55 -4.63
CA VAL A 130 14.33 -16.18 -4.29
C VAL A 130 13.17 -15.20 -4.43
N PHE A 131 12.47 -15.22 -5.57
CA PHE A 131 11.35 -14.31 -5.79
C PHE A 131 10.12 -14.64 -4.94
N GLY A 132 9.95 -15.91 -4.53
CA GLY A 132 8.98 -16.26 -3.50
C GLY A 132 9.26 -15.52 -2.19
N TRP A 133 10.49 -15.58 -1.68
CA TRP A 133 10.87 -14.84 -0.47
C TRP A 133 10.71 -13.33 -0.64
N VAL A 134 11.06 -12.79 -1.80
CA VAL A 134 10.82 -11.36 -2.11
C VAL A 134 9.33 -11.03 -2.02
N CYS A 135 8.43 -11.85 -2.59
CA CYS A 135 6.99 -11.66 -2.44
C CYS A 135 6.56 -11.65 -0.97
N PHE A 136 7.06 -12.60 -0.17
CA PHE A 136 6.71 -12.71 1.24
C PHE A 136 7.15 -11.48 2.04
N PHE A 137 8.43 -11.08 1.94
CA PHE A 137 8.93 -9.89 2.63
C PHE A 137 8.28 -8.60 2.12
N ALA A 138 8.07 -8.47 0.82
CA ALA A 138 7.38 -7.31 0.25
C ALA A 138 5.91 -7.25 0.69
N SER A 139 5.24 -8.38 0.92
CA SER A 139 3.87 -8.39 1.47
C SER A 139 3.82 -7.93 2.92
N MET A 140 4.80 -8.30 3.75
CA MET A 140 4.92 -7.81 5.13
C MET A 140 5.18 -6.30 5.13
N TYR A 141 6.20 -5.86 4.40
CA TYR A 141 6.57 -4.45 4.33
C TYR A 141 5.44 -3.60 3.73
N GLY A 142 4.84 -4.04 2.63
CA GLY A 142 3.70 -3.35 2.01
C GLY A 142 2.46 -3.30 2.90
N SER A 143 2.24 -4.29 3.78
CA SER A 143 1.15 -4.24 4.76
C SER A 143 1.38 -3.18 5.84
N PHE A 144 2.62 -3.01 6.30
CA PHE A 144 2.97 -1.91 7.22
C PHE A 144 2.74 -0.55 6.56
N GLU A 145 3.21 -0.35 5.33
CA GLU A 145 3.02 0.91 4.59
C GLU A 145 1.53 1.19 4.27
N ALA A 146 0.75 0.15 3.96
CA ALA A 146 -0.69 0.27 3.78
C ALA A 146 -1.40 0.67 5.09
N TYR A 147 -0.97 0.11 6.23
CA TYR A 147 -1.50 0.48 7.54
C TYR A 147 -1.13 1.92 7.92
N HIS A 148 0.12 2.35 7.69
CA HIS A 148 0.53 3.74 7.88
C HIS A 148 -0.31 4.70 7.05
N THR A 149 -0.51 4.41 5.76
CA THR A 149 -1.37 5.20 4.87
C THR A 149 -2.80 5.30 5.41
N TYR A 150 -3.34 4.21 5.96
CA TYR A 150 -4.67 4.20 6.56
C TYR A 150 -4.74 5.08 7.81
N VAL A 151 -3.75 5.02 8.71
CA VAL A 151 -3.70 5.83 9.92
C VAL A 151 -3.57 7.32 9.57
N ASP A 152 -2.75 7.67 8.58
CA ASP A 152 -2.57 9.04 8.12
C ASP A 152 -3.89 9.61 7.54
N ASP A 153 -4.61 8.83 6.71
CA ASP A 153 -5.93 9.23 6.19
C ASP A 153 -6.94 9.43 7.33
N LEU A 154 -6.95 8.53 8.32
CA LEU A 154 -7.85 8.65 9.47
C LEU A 154 -7.55 9.92 10.29
N TYR A 155 -6.28 10.18 10.58
CA TYR A 155 -5.87 11.39 11.29
C TYR A 155 -6.28 12.66 10.54
N LEU A 156 -6.00 12.73 9.23
CA LEU A 156 -6.38 13.87 8.40
C LEU A 156 -7.89 14.11 8.38
N ARG A 157 -8.70 13.04 8.31
CA ARG A 157 -10.16 13.16 8.37
C ARG A 157 -10.64 13.73 9.70
N THR A 158 -10.15 13.19 10.81
CA THR A 158 -10.55 13.67 12.15
C THR A 158 -10.17 15.14 12.35
N LYS A 159 -9.00 15.57 11.85
CA LYS A 159 -8.56 16.97 11.91
C LYS A 159 -9.48 17.89 11.10
N LEU A 160 -9.81 17.48 9.87
CA LEU A 160 -10.70 18.25 8.99
C LEU A 160 -12.13 18.35 9.54
N GLU A 161 -12.63 17.30 10.20
CA GLU A 161 -13.93 17.33 10.86
C GLU A 161 -13.94 18.30 12.04
N ALA A 162 -12.91 18.27 12.90
CA ALA A 162 -12.77 19.21 14.00
C ALA A 162 -12.66 20.67 13.54
N GLU A 163 -11.90 20.95 12.47
CA GLU A 163 -11.78 22.29 11.89
C GLU A 163 -13.14 22.81 11.37
N ARG A 164 -13.94 21.96 10.72
CA ARG A 164 -15.28 22.32 10.25
C ARG A 164 -16.26 22.59 11.39
N GLU A 165 -16.22 21.79 12.45
CA GLU A 165 -17.03 22.02 13.64
C GLU A 165 -16.66 23.36 14.31
N GLN A 166 -15.35 23.67 14.37
CA GLN A 166 -14.87 24.94 14.88
C GLN A 166 -15.35 26.12 14.01
N GLU A 167 -15.22 26.03 12.69
CA GLU A 167 -15.74 27.05 11.76
C GLU A 167 -17.25 27.25 11.93
N GLN A 168 -18.03 26.17 11.97
CA GLN A 168 -19.47 26.24 12.19
C GLN A 168 -19.83 26.90 13.52
N SER A 169 -19.07 26.64 14.59
CA SER A 169 -19.29 27.26 15.89
C SER A 169 -18.99 28.76 15.91
N LEU A 170 -17.99 29.21 15.13
CA LEU A 170 -17.66 30.63 14.99
C LEU A 170 -18.74 31.35 14.20
N TYR A 171 -19.19 30.78 13.08
CA TYR A 171 -20.28 31.33 12.29
C TYR A 171 -21.59 31.45 13.08
N ALA A 172 -21.92 30.46 13.93
CA ALA A 172 -23.09 30.53 14.79
C ALA A 172 -23.00 31.70 15.80
N ARG A 173 -21.82 31.91 16.41
CA ARG A 173 -21.60 33.04 17.33
C ARG A 173 -21.72 34.40 16.66
N GLU A 174 -21.17 34.54 15.45
CA GLU A 174 -21.26 35.79 14.69
C GLU A 174 -22.72 36.13 14.31
N LEU A 175 -23.52 35.11 13.99
CA LEU A 175 -24.95 35.28 13.71
C LEU A 175 -25.72 35.72 14.96
N ASP A 176 -25.46 35.09 16.11
CA ASP A 176 -26.10 35.47 17.38
C ASP A 176 -25.73 36.93 17.76
N GLU A 177 -24.46 37.32 17.62
CA GLU A 177 -24.01 38.69 17.88
C GLU A 177 -24.66 39.73 16.93
N ALA A 178 -24.87 39.37 15.66
CA ALA A 178 -25.53 40.23 14.69
C ALA A 178 -27.01 40.45 15.00
N ASP A 179 -27.73 39.44 15.50
CA ASP A 179 -29.14 39.55 15.88
C ASP A 179 -29.33 40.48 17.09
N TYR A 180 -28.47 40.34 18.11
CA TYR A 180 -28.46 41.25 19.27
C TYR A 180 -28.14 42.71 18.91
N ALA A 181 -27.26 42.94 17.94
CA ALA A 181 -26.94 44.30 17.48
C ALA A 181 -28.13 44.95 16.73
N GLY A 182 -28.99 44.16 16.10
CA GLY A 182 -30.18 44.62 15.38
C GLY A 182 -31.32 45.10 16.28
N GLU A 183 -31.52 44.49 17.46
CA GLU A 183 -32.55 44.90 18.42
C GLU A 183 -32.23 46.20 19.18
N ALA A 184 -30.97 46.63 19.16
CA ALA A 184 -30.50 47.81 19.90
C ALA A 184 -30.69 49.15 19.14
N VAL A 185 -31.31 49.14 17.96
CA VAL A 185 -31.53 50.31 17.07
C VAL A 185 -33.01 50.64 16.96
#